data_AF-A0A7K6CW57-F1
#
_entry.id   AF-A0A7K6CW57-F1
#
_cell.length_a   1.000
_cell.length_b   1.000
_cell.length_c   1.000
_cell.angle_alpha   90.00
_cell.angle_beta   90.00
_cell.angle_gamma   90.00
#
_symmetry.space_group_name_H-M   'P 1'
#
loop_
_entity.id
_entity.type
_entity.pdbx_description
1 polymer ?
#
loop_
_entity_poly.entity_id
_entity_poly.type
_entity_poly.pdbx_seq_one_letter_code
_entity_poly.pdbx_strand_id
1 'polypeptide(L)'
;APRRRKLYCATKYHLQIHPSGRINGTLEKNSAFSILEITAVDVGIVAIKGLFSGRYLAMNKRGRLYASESYNSECEFVERIHELGYNTYASRLYRTVPSRAGPKRKASAERLWYVSINGKGRPRRGFKTRRTQKSSLFLPRVLDNKDHEMVRLFHTNGRYRESLLKAPSKNQRRRRGR
;
A
#
# COMPACT_ATOMS: atom_id res chain seq x y z
N ALA A 1 9.01 14.29 -10.20
CA ALA A 1 9.45 12.91 -10.51
C ALA A 1 8.91 11.93 -9.45
N PRO A 2 8.55 10.69 -9.80
CA PRO A 2 8.11 9.68 -8.83
C PRO A 2 9.20 9.40 -7.80
N ARG A 3 8.81 9.28 -6.52
CA ARG A 3 9.74 8.93 -5.43
C ARG A 3 9.67 7.44 -5.14
N ARG A 4 10.81 6.76 -5.25
CA ARG A 4 10.96 5.34 -4.91
C ARG A 4 11.16 5.18 -3.40
N ARG A 5 10.28 4.46 -2.74
CA ARG A 5 10.29 4.27 -1.28
C ARG A 5 9.79 2.89 -0.91
N LYS A 6 10.10 2.46 0.31
CA LYS A 6 9.35 1.40 1.00
C LYS A 6 8.44 2.02 2.04
N LEU A 7 7.20 1.55 2.15
CA LEU A 7 6.26 2.01 3.18
C LEU A 7 6.29 1.06 4.38
N TYR A 8 7.00 1.46 5.43
CA TYR A 8 7.13 0.68 6.67
C TYR A 8 6.02 1.04 7.66
N CYS A 9 5.06 0.14 7.85
CA CYS A 9 3.94 0.34 8.77
C CYS A 9 4.42 0.33 10.23
N ALA A 10 3.82 1.13 11.10
CA ALA A 10 4.10 1.10 12.54
C ALA A 10 3.74 -0.25 13.20
N THR A 11 3.02 -1.13 12.49
CA THR A 11 2.82 -2.55 12.85
C THR A 11 4.01 -3.45 12.51
N LYS A 12 5.14 -2.87 12.09
CA LYS A 12 6.44 -3.51 11.81
C LYS A 12 6.56 -4.26 10.48
N TYR A 13 5.65 -4.03 9.54
CA TYR A 13 5.68 -4.64 8.20
C TYR A 13 5.91 -3.62 7.09
N HIS A 14 6.65 -4.00 6.05
CA HIS A 14 6.66 -3.26 4.79
C HIS A 14 5.47 -3.66 3.92
N LEU A 15 4.74 -2.67 3.39
CA LEU A 15 3.66 -2.91 2.43
C LEU A 15 4.23 -3.53 1.14
N GLN A 16 3.56 -4.57 0.64
CA GLN A 16 3.90 -5.23 -0.62
C GLN A 16 2.72 -5.25 -1.59
N ILE A 17 3.05 -5.15 -2.88
CA ILE A 17 2.09 -5.30 -3.98
C ILE A 17 2.63 -6.36 -4.94
N HIS A 18 2.03 -7.54 -4.93
CA HIS A 18 2.50 -8.70 -5.71
C HIS A 18 1.97 -8.67 -7.14
N PRO A 19 2.68 -9.25 -8.12
CA PRO A 19 2.19 -9.43 -9.50
C PRO A 19 0.89 -10.24 -9.59
N SER A 20 0.62 -11.11 -8.61
CA SER A 20 -0.62 -11.89 -8.49
C SER A 20 -1.85 -11.07 -8.07
N GLY A 21 -1.69 -9.78 -7.77
CA GLY A 21 -2.76 -8.92 -7.26
C GLY A 21 -2.90 -8.92 -5.73
N ARG A 22 -2.15 -9.77 -5.02
CA ARG A 22 -2.15 -9.83 -3.55
C ARG A 22 -1.46 -8.61 -2.94
N ILE A 23 -2.06 -8.09 -1.87
CA ILE A 23 -1.49 -7.04 -1.02
C ILE A 23 -1.35 -7.56 0.41
N ASN A 24 -0.18 -7.39 1.01
CA ASN A 24 0.09 -7.73 2.41
C ASN A 24 1.30 -6.95 2.93
N GLY A 25 1.59 -7.12 4.22
CA GLY A 25 2.84 -6.72 4.84
C GLY A 25 3.85 -7.86 4.84
N THR A 26 5.14 -7.54 4.77
CA THR A 26 6.25 -8.48 4.99
C THR A 26 7.21 -7.99 6.07
N LEU A 27 7.89 -8.94 6.72
CA LEU A 27 9.04 -8.69 7.59
C LEU A 27 10.37 -8.81 6.81
N GLU A 28 10.32 -9.35 5.59
CA GLU A 28 11.50 -9.51 4.72
C GLU A 28 12.02 -8.15 4.28
N LYS A 29 13.19 -7.76 4.81
CA LYS A 29 13.83 -6.47 4.51
C LYS A 29 14.06 -6.26 3.01
N ASN A 30 14.45 -7.32 2.28
CA ASN A 30 14.87 -7.24 0.87
C ASN A 30 13.79 -7.73 -0.10
N SER A 31 12.51 -7.60 0.26
CA SER A 31 11.46 -8.00 -0.67
C SER A 31 11.32 -7.00 -1.82
N ALA A 32 11.56 -7.46 -3.05
CA ALA A 32 11.38 -6.65 -4.26
C ALA A 32 9.97 -6.04 -4.37
N PHE A 33 8.93 -6.79 -3.98
CA PHE A 33 7.54 -6.33 -4.04
C PHE A 33 7.17 -5.26 -3.01
N SER A 34 8.09 -4.90 -2.11
CA SER A 34 7.94 -3.78 -1.18
C SER A 34 8.50 -2.45 -1.69
N ILE A 35 9.16 -2.46 -2.85
CA ILE A 35 9.67 -1.25 -3.51
C ILE A 35 8.54 -0.62 -4.30
N LEU A 36 8.16 0.59 -3.90
CA LEU A 36 7.01 1.32 -4.43
C LEU A 36 7.47 2.61 -5.11
N GLU A 37 6.81 2.95 -6.20
CA GLU A 37 6.86 4.27 -6.83
C GLU A 37 5.66 5.07 -6.34
N ILE A 38 5.93 6.20 -5.69
CA ILE A 38 4.91 7.13 -5.22
C ILE A 38 4.95 8.36 -6.11
N THR A 39 3.85 8.62 -6.79
CA THR A 39 3.70 9.73 -7.73
C THR A 39 2.68 10.71 -7.18
N ALA A 40 3.05 11.97 -7.02
CA ALA A 40 2.08 13.03 -6.74
C ALA A 40 1.24 13.24 -8.00
N VAL A 41 -0.07 13.09 -7.88
CA VAL A 41 -1.04 13.31 -8.97
C VAL A 41 -1.79 14.63 -8.81
N ASP A 42 -1.79 15.18 -7.59
CA ASP A 42 -2.36 16.47 -7.23
C ASP A 42 -1.72 16.92 -5.90
N VAL A 43 -2.00 18.15 -5.45
CA VAL A 43 -1.51 18.68 -4.18
C VAL A 43 -1.97 17.80 -3.01
N GLY A 44 -1.02 17.12 -2.38
CA GLY A 44 -1.28 16.20 -1.27
C GLY A 44 -1.99 14.89 -1.68
N ILE A 45 -2.13 14.60 -2.98
CA ILE A 45 -2.70 13.35 -3.49
C ILE A 45 -1.62 12.55 -4.21
N VAL A 46 -1.53 11.28 -3.86
CA VAL A 46 -0.56 10.36 -4.44
C VAL A 46 -1.20 9.12 -5.04
N ALA A 47 -0.60 8.63 -6.10
CA ALA A 47 -0.74 7.26 -6.58
C ALA A 47 0.45 6.44 -6.10
N ILE A 48 0.20 5.19 -5.66
CA ILE A 48 1.24 4.30 -5.15
C ILE A 48 1.27 3.05 -6.04
N LYS A 49 2.38 2.81 -6.73
CA LYS A 49 2.56 1.69 -7.66
C LYS A 49 3.64 0.75 -7.14
N GLY A 50 3.41 -0.56 -7.22
CA GLY A 50 4.48 -1.54 -7.00
C GLY A 50 5.41 -1.53 -8.22
N LEU A 51 6.68 -1.18 -8.04
CA LEU A 51 7.63 -1.02 -9.15
C LEU A 51 7.73 -2.31 -9.97
N PHE A 52 7.93 -3.44 -9.28
CA PHE A 52 8.16 -4.73 -9.90
C PHE A 52 6.88 -5.43 -10.35
N SER A 53 5.75 -5.20 -9.68
CA SER A 53 4.47 -5.78 -10.07
C SER A 53 3.75 -4.98 -11.15
N GLY A 54 4.11 -3.71 -11.35
CA GLY A 54 3.45 -2.81 -12.27
C GLY A 54 2.02 -2.41 -11.84
N ARG A 55 1.56 -2.85 -10.67
CA ARG A 55 0.18 -2.65 -10.20
C ARG A 55 0.07 -1.47 -9.25
N TYR A 56 -1.04 -0.75 -9.31
CA TYR A 56 -1.38 0.35 -8.41
C TYR A 56 -2.07 -0.17 -7.16
N LEU A 57 -1.71 0.36 -6.01
CA LEU A 57 -2.53 0.24 -4.80
C LEU A 57 -3.85 0.96 -5.07
N ALA A 58 -4.96 0.31 -4.78
CA ALA A 58 -6.30 0.88 -4.91
C ALA A 58 -7.19 0.45 -3.74
N MET A 59 -8.23 1.23 -3.46
CA MET A 59 -9.23 0.90 -2.43
C MET A 59 -10.64 0.98 -3.02
N ASN A 60 -11.39 -0.12 -2.93
CA ASN A 60 -12.75 -0.15 -3.46
C ASN A 60 -13.82 0.38 -2.50
N LYS A 61 -15.06 0.53 -2.99
CA LYS A 61 -16.24 0.94 -2.20
C LYS A 61 -16.57 0.09 -0.96
N ARG A 62 -16.02 -1.13 -0.87
CA ARG A 62 -16.14 -2.00 0.33
C ARG A 62 -14.99 -1.79 1.31
N GLY A 63 -14.15 -0.78 1.08
CA GLY A 63 -12.95 -0.45 1.83
C GLY A 63 -11.82 -1.45 1.67
N ARG A 64 -11.89 -2.40 0.72
CA ARG A 64 -10.82 -3.40 0.55
C ARG A 64 -9.71 -2.84 -0.30
N LEU A 65 -8.47 -3.01 0.16
CA LEU A 65 -7.29 -2.78 -0.68
C LEU A 65 -7.18 -3.88 -1.72
N TYR A 66 -6.84 -3.49 -2.94
CA TYR A 66 -6.54 -4.40 -4.04
C TYR A 66 -5.46 -3.77 -4.95
N ALA A 67 -4.86 -4.59 -5.81
CA ALA A 67 -3.80 -4.16 -6.72
C ALA A 67 -4.37 -4.04 -8.14
N SER A 68 -4.62 -2.81 -8.59
CA SER A 68 -5.16 -2.50 -9.91
C SER A 68 -4.08 -2.60 -11.00
N GLU A 69 -4.44 -3.16 -12.16
CA GLU A 69 -3.54 -3.24 -13.33
C GLU A 69 -3.40 -1.89 -14.03
N SER A 70 -4.49 -1.11 -14.02
CA SER A 70 -4.57 0.20 -14.64
C SER A 70 -4.81 1.27 -13.59
N TYR A 71 -4.31 2.48 -13.85
CA TYR A 71 -4.61 3.64 -13.02
C TYR A 71 -6.11 3.99 -13.10
N ASN A 72 -6.72 4.33 -11.98
CA ASN A 72 -8.11 4.80 -11.88
C ASN A 72 -8.31 5.65 -10.61
N SER A 73 -9.50 6.20 -10.43
CA SER A 73 -9.83 7.06 -9.28
C SER A 73 -9.75 6.37 -7.91
N GLU A 74 -9.82 5.03 -7.85
CA GLU A 74 -9.62 4.27 -6.62
C GLU A 74 -8.13 4.14 -6.21
N CYS A 75 -7.20 4.53 -7.11
CA CYS A 75 -5.75 4.53 -6.88
C CYS A 75 -5.23 5.80 -6.20
N GLU A 76 -6.11 6.78 -5.95
CA GLU A 76 -5.75 8.08 -5.41
C GLU A 76 -5.90 8.14 -3.89
N PHE A 77 -4.81 8.51 -3.22
CA PHE A 77 -4.77 8.64 -1.78
C PHE A 77 -4.34 10.03 -1.34
N VAL A 78 -5.08 10.62 -0.42
CA VAL A 78 -4.67 11.81 0.32
C VAL A 78 -3.51 11.42 1.24
N GLU A 79 -2.31 11.93 0.95
CA GLU A 79 -1.14 11.79 1.79
C GLU A 79 -1.10 12.90 2.83
N ARG A 80 -1.00 12.53 4.12
CA ARG A 80 -0.79 13.50 5.21
C ARG A 80 0.37 13.06 6.07
N ILE A 81 1.29 13.98 6.30
CA ILE A 81 2.37 13.84 7.28
C ILE A 81 1.73 13.80 8.67
N HIS A 82 2.23 12.87 9.48
CA HIS A 82 1.93 12.66 10.88
C HIS A 82 3.22 12.85 11.68
N GLU A 83 3.10 12.94 12.99
CA GLU A 83 4.21 12.98 13.93
C GLU A 83 5.28 11.90 13.66
N LEU A 84 6.53 12.21 14.01
CA LEU A 84 7.67 11.30 13.92
C LEU A 84 7.96 10.78 12.50
N GLY A 85 7.58 11.55 11.47
CA GLY A 85 7.85 11.24 10.06
C GLY A 85 6.97 10.13 9.46
N TYR A 86 5.96 9.67 10.19
CA TYR A 86 4.96 8.77 9.63
C TYR A 86 4.02 9.53 8.70
N ASN A 87 3.54 8.88 7.65
CA ASN A 87 2.47 9.38 6.80
C ASN A 87 1.22 8.51 6.95
N THR A 88 0.07 9.10 6.65
CA THR A 88 -1.19 8.38 6.44
C THR A 88 -1.66 8.56 5.01
N TYR A 89 -2.34 7.54 4.49
CA TYR A 89 -2.89 7.52 3.14
C TYR A 89 -4.38 7.20 3.22
N ALA A 90 -5.23 8.19 2.98
CA ALA A 90 -6.68 8.03 2.97
C ALA A 90 -7.21 7.95 1.54
N SER A 91 -8.22 7.14 1.25
CA SER A 91 -8.88 7.16 -0.05
C SER A 91 -9.39 8.56 -0.36
N ARG A 92 -9.06 9.09 -1.55
CA ARG A 92 -9.63 10.36 -2.03
C ARG A 92 -11.14 10.22 -2.28
N LEU A 93 -11.54 9.05 -2.79
CA LEU A 93 -12.90 8.75 -3.23
C LEU A 93 -13.84 8.33 -2.10
N TYR A 94 -13.37 7.52 -1.15
CA TYR A 94 -14.23 6.88 -0.16
C TYR A 94 -14.06 7.43 1.26
N ARG A 95 -15.19 7.78 1.86
CA ARG A 95 -15.34 8.31 3.23
C ARG A 95 -16.73 7.98 3.76
N THR A 96 -16.85 7.98 5.09
CA THR A 96 -18.16 7.91 5.74
C THR A 96 -18.57 9.32 6.13
N VAL A 97 -19.60 9.84 5.46
CA VAL A 97 -20.27 11.07 5.84
C VAL A 97 -21.41 10.76 6.81
N PRO A 98 -21.69 11.63 7.80
CA PRO A 98 -22.83 11.44 8.69
C PRO A 98 -24.14 11.56 7.92
N SER A 99 -25.13 10.73 8.27
CA SER A 99 -26.50 10.97 7.82
C SER A 99 -27.02 12.26 8.45
N ARG A 100 -27.53 13.20 7.64
CA ARG A 100 -28.27 14.38 8.13
C ARG A 100 -29.68 14.03 8.63
N ALA A 101 -30.16 12.81 8.37
CA ALA A 101 -31.49 12.37 8.76
C ALA A 101 -31.43 11.57 10.07
N GLY A 102 -31.80 12.22 11.18
CA GLY A 102 -32.01 11.58 12.48
C GLY A 102 -31.93 12.58 13.64
N PRO A 103 -32.94 12.66 14.53
CA PRO A 103 -32.88 13.55 15.68
C PRO A 103 -31.86 13.01 16.70
N LYS A 104 -30.91 13.87 17.11
CA LYS A 104 -30.05 13.71 18.30
C LYS A 104 -28.98 12.59 18.28
N ARG A 105 -28.19 12.45 17.21
CA ARG A 105 -26.82 11.92 17.34
C ARG A 105 -25.83 13.06 17.11
N LYS A 106 -24.91 13.29 18.07
CA LYS A 106 -23.78 14.24 17.91
C LYS A 106 -23.24 14.08 16.49
N ALA A 107 -23.18 15.17 15.72
CA ALA A 107 -22.65 15.17 14.37
C ALA A 107 -21.27 14.49 14.39
N SER A 108 -21.19 13.23 13.96
CA SER A 108 -19.90 12.56 13.90
C SER A 108 -19.08 13.30 12.84
N ALA A 109 -17.83 13.65 13.10
CA ALA A 109 -17.01 14.20 12.03
C ALA A 109 -16.94 13.22 10.85
N GLU A 110 -16.75 13.77 9.64
CA GLU A 110 -16.45 12.97 8.45
C GLU A 110 -15.34 11.95 8.76
N ARG A 111 -15.56 10.67 8.44
CA ARG A 111 -14.54 9.63 8.64
C ARG A 111 -13.92 9.21 7.31
N LEU A 112 -12.67 9.60 7.13
CA LEU A 112 -11.80 9.11 6.06
C LEU A 112 -11.48 7.62 6.18
N TRP A 113 -11.24 6.96 5.05
CA TRP A 113 -10.91 5.55 4.98
C TRP A 113 -9.43 5.36 4.67
N TYR A 114 -8.71 4.62 5.51
CA TYR A 114 -7.24 4.58 5.46
C TYR A 114 -6.68 3.28 4.89
N VAL A 115 -5.64 3.39 4.07
CA VAL A 115 -4.72 2.28 3.79
C VAL A 115 -4.20 1.76 5.12
N SER A 116 -4.23 0.45 5.32
CA SER A 116 -3.78 -0.11 6.60
C SER A 116 -3.38 -1.57 6.56
N ILE A 117 -2.36 -1.92 7.37
CA ILE A 117 -1.84 -3.27 7.58
C ILE A 117 -1.86 -3.57 9.08
N ASN A 118 -2.51 -4.67 9.48
CA ASN A 118 -2.62 -5.04 10.89
C ASN A 118 -1.33 -5.70 11.44
N GLY A 119 -1.30 -6.00 12.73
CA GLY A 119 -0.16 -6.67 13.40
C GLY A 119 0.15 -8.09 12.90
N LYS A 120 -0.68 -8.66 12.00
CA LYS A 120 -0.46 -9.95 11.34
C LYS A 120 -0.04 -9.79 9.87
N GLY A 121 0.34 -8.58 9.45
CA GLY A 121 0.72 -8.29 8.07
C GLY A 121 -0.44 -8.32 7.07
N ARG A 122 -1.70 -8.30 7.50
CA ARG A 122 -2.88 -8.38 6.62
C ARG A 122 -3.54 -7.01 6.42
N PRO A 123 -3.99 -6.68 5.20
CA PRO A 123 -4.72 -5.43 4.97
C PRO A 123 -6.06 -5.42 5.70
N ARG A 124 -6.46 -4.26 6.21
CA ARG A 124 -7.78 -4.05 6.84
C ARG A 124 -8.69 -3.26 5.90
N ARG A 125 -10.01 -3.33 6.16
CA ARG A 125 -10.97 -2.46 5.47
C ARG A 125 -10.74 -1.01 5.88
N GLY A 126 -10.69 -0.09 4.92
CA GLY A 126 -10.34 1.32 5.18
C GLY A 126 -11.21 2.01 6.20
N PHE A 127 -12.53 1.78 6.16
CA PHE A 127 -13.46 2.32 7.17
C PHE A 127 -13.23 1.76 8.57
N LYS A 128 -12.55 0.63 8.76
CA LYS A 128 -12.28 0.05 10.09
C LYS A 128 -11.02 0.62 10.76
N THR A 129 -10.31 1.53 10.09
CA THR A 129 -9.06 2.11 10.59
C THR A 129 -9.22 3.61 10.87
N ARG A 130 -8.45 4.15 11.81
CA ARG A 130 -8.38 5.59 12.15
C ARG A 130 -6.98 6.12 11.93
N ARG A 131 -6.86 7.42 11.63
CA ARG A 131 -5.59 8.14 11.44
C ARG A 131 -4.52 7.81 12.48
N THR A 132 -4.90 7.77 13.76
CA THR A 132 -4.00 7.57 14.92
C THR A 132 -3.62 6.11 15.18
N GLN A 133 -4.23 5.14 14.50
CA GLN A 133 -3.92 3.74 14.72
C GLN A 133 -2.60 3.36 14.07
N LYS A 134 -1.75 2.60 14.77
CA LYS A 134 -0.48 2.07 14.22
C LYS A 134 -0.64 1.41 12.85
N SER A 135 -1.78 0.76 12.60
CA SER A 135 -2.05 0.09 11.32
C SER A 135 -2.17 1.02 10.11
N SER A 136 -2.41 2.33 10.28
CA SER A 136 -2.46 3.32 9.19
C SER A 136 -1.26 4.24 9.11
N LEU A 137 -0.32 4.12 10.05
CA LEU A 137 0.89 4.94 10.08
C LEU A 137 1.98 4.22 9.28
N PHE A 138 2.51 4.87 8.25
CA PHE A 138 3.59 4.33 7.42
C PHE A 138 4.76 5.30 7.34
N LEU A 139 5.94 4.87 7.75
CA LEU A 139 7.18 5.60 7.58
C LEU A 139 7.70 5.36 6.14
N PRO A 140 7.78 6.39 5.28
CA PRO A 140 8.38 6.27 3.95
C PRO A 140 9.90 6.14 4.09
N ARG A 141 10.44 4.96 3.83
CA ARG A 141 11.89 4.70 3.90
C ARG A 141 12.54 4.86 2.54
N VAL A 142 13.72 5.49 2.52
CA VAL A 142 14.61 5.49 1.35
C VAL A 142 15.07 4.07 1.03
N LEU A 143 15.39 3.83 -0.24
CA LEU A 143 15.92 2.56 -0.69
C LEU A 143 17.38 2.41 -0.23
N ASP A 144 17.79 1.19 0.11
CA ASP A 144 19.19 0.87 0.39
C ASP A 144 19.92 0.34 -0.85
N ASN A 145 21.22 0.05 -0.73
CA ASN A 145 22.04 -0.41 -1.86
C ASN A 145 21.49 -1.68 -2.53
N LYS A 146 20.94 -2.62 -1.73
CA LYS A 146 20.37 -3.87 -2.26
C LYS A 146 19.08 -3.60 -3.02
N ASP A 147 18.29 -2.65 -2.55
CA ASP A 147 17.10 -2.20 -3.26
C ASP A 147 17.46 -1.58 -4.62
N HIS A 148 18.46 -0.70 -4.64
CA HIS A 148 18.94 -0.09 -5.88
C HIS A 148 19.48 -1.13 -6.87
N GLU A 149 20.17 -2.16 -6.37
CA GLU A 149 20.64 -3.28 -7.18
C GLU A 149 19.48 -4.06 -7.80
N MET A 150 18.46 -4.42 -7.01
CA MET A 150 17.26 -5.11 -7.54
C MET A 150 16.55 -4.29 -8.62
N VAL A 151 16.47 -2.98 -8.43
CA VAL A 151 15.89 -2.05 -9.42
C VAL A 151 16.72 -2.03 -10.70
N ARG A 152 18.05 -1.95 -10.59
CA ARG A 152 18.97 -2.00 -11.74
C ARG A 152 18.79 -3.30 -12.52
N LEU A 153 18.85 -4.45 -11.82
CA LEU A 153 18.67 -5.77 -12.42
C LEU A 153 17.32 -5.93 -13.11
N PHE A 154 16.25 -5.35 -12.57
CA PHE A 154 14.93 -5.39 -13.21
C PHE A 154 14.90 -4.71 -14.58
N HIS A 155 15.69 -3.65 -14.76
CA HIS A 155 15.76 -2.91 -16.01
C HIS A 155 16.79 -3.50 -16.99
N THR A 156 17.89 -4.08 -16.49
CA THR A 156 19.00 -4.55 -17.34
C THR A 156 18.97 -6.07 -17.61
N ASN A 157 18.25 -6.86 -16.82
CA ASN A 157 18.26 -8.32 -16.91
C ASN A 157 16.84 -8.89 -17.11
N GLY A 158 16.54 -9.29 -18.35
CA GLY A 158 15.25 -9.87 -18.73
C GLY A 158 14.90 -11.15 -17.96
N ARG A 159 15.88 -12.05 -17.73
CA ARG A 159 15.66 -13.29 -16.97
C ARG A 159 15.27 -13.00 -15.51
N TYR A 160 15.92 -12.02 -14.89
CA TYR A 160 15.58 -11.58 -13.53
C TYR A 160 14.17 -11.01 -13.48
N ARG A 161 13.81 -10.13 -14.42
CA ARG A 161 12.45 -9.57 -14.54
C ARG A 161 11.40 -10.66 -14.72
N GLU A 162 11.61 -11.62 -15.61
CA GLU A 162 10.69 -12.76 -15.80
C GLU A 162 10.53 -13.60 -14.54
N SER A 163 11.63 -13.84 -13.82
CA SER A 163 11.60 -14.64 -12.59
C SER A 163 10.71 -14.04 -11.49
N LEU A 164 10.65 -12.70 -11.41
CA LEU A 164 9.82 -11.98 -10.44
C LEU A 164 8.34 -11.95 -10.83
N LEU A 165 8.03 -11.96 -12.14
CA LEU A 165 6.68 -11.88 -12.66
C LEU A 165 6.00 -13.25 -12.74
N LYS A 166 6.76 -14.35 -12.82
CA LYS A 166 6.22 -15.72 -12.80
C LYS A 166 5.52 -16.00 -11.46
N ALA A 167 4.27 -16.46 -11.53
CA ALA A 167 3.57 -16.93 -10.35
C ALA A 167 4.31 -18.14 -9.75
N PRO A 168 4.46 -18.24 -8.41
CA PRO A 168 5.06 -19.42 -7.81
C PRO A 168 4.23 -20.66 -8.19
N SER A 169 4.90 -21.69 -8.71
CA SER A 169 4.24 -22.94 -9.09
C SER A 169 3.53 -23.56 -7.88
N LYS A 170 2.45 -24.30 -8.10
CA LYS A 170 1.65 -24.96 -7.04
C LYS A 170 2.52 -25.77 -6.04
N ASN A 171 3.68 -26.26 -6.49
CA ASN A 171 4.62 -27.03 -5.66
C ASN A 171 5.41 -26.18 -4.63
N GLN A 172 5.66 -24.89 -4.88
CA GLN A 172 6.35 -24.02 -3.91
C GLN A 172 5.45 -23.60 -2.73
N ARG A 173 4.12 -23.58 -2.91
CA ARG A 173 3.17 -23.27 -1.83
C ARG A 173 3.16 -24.34 -0.73
N ARG A 174 3.42 -25.61 -1.07
CA ARG A 174 3.49 -26.71 -0.09
C ARG A 174 4.71 -26.65 0.81
N ARG A 175 5.83 -26.06 0.36
CA ARG A 175 7.09 -25.99 1.14
C ARG A 175 7.15 -24.84 2.14
N ARG A 176 6.34 -23.78 1.99
CA ARG A 176 6.29 -22.64 2.93
C ARG A 176 5.22 -22.77 4.03
N GLY A 177 4.56 -23.93 4.11
CA GLY A 177 3.52 -24.24 5.09
C GLY A 177 3.89 -25.35 6.08
N ARG A 178 5.18 -25.66 6.21
CA ARG A 178 5.73 -26.49 7.30
C ARG A 178 6.61 -25.60 8.16
#